data_AF-A0A380BXT2-F1
#
_entry.id   AF-A0A380BXT2-F1
#
_cell.length_a   1.000
_cell.length_b   1.000
_cell.length_c   1.000
_cell.angle_alpha   90.00
_cell.angle_beta   90.00
_cell.angle_gamma   90.00
#
_symmetry.space_group_name_H-M   'P 1'
#
loop_
_entity.id
_entity.type
_entity.pdbx_description
1 polymer ?
#
loop_
_entity_poly.entity_id
_entity_poly.type
_entity_poly.pdbx_seq_one_letter_code
_entity_poly.pdbx_strand_id
1 'polypeptide(L)'
;MQVELNSVWRVHNLDGLGNGLYRVLQLYTKEHIVILFPLLESKALQRPLKLDFDFFNEAIKTGNSELTPYELPYYQLQSEDDISESYLVKRDEKYRLIMGLVSNPNFLLNLVEQPRSKAVSIHAKAHNTYVQNIYRALNLYCKRLANHT
;
A
#
# COMPACT_ATOMS: atom_id res chain seq x y z
N MET A 1 -2.90 21.71 -4.93
CA MET A 1 -3.47 20.37 -4.60
C MET A 1 -2.53 19.72 -3.60
N GLN A 2 -3.06 19.18 -2.50
CA GLN A 2 -2.24 18.55 -1.45
C GLN A 2 -2.26 17.04 -1.62
N VAL A 3 -1.09 16.41 -1.52
CA VAL A 3 -0.99 14.94 -1.51
C VAL A 3 -1.42 14.43 -0.14
N GLU A 4 -2.39 13.54 -0.11
CA GLU A 4 -2.99 13.00 1.12
C GLU A 4 -2.77 11.50 1.24
N LEU A 5 -2.79 10.97 2.46
CA LEU A 5 -2.78 9.52 2.68
C LEU A 5 -3.98 8.88 1.98
N ASN A 6 -3.77 7.69 1.43
CA ASN A 6 -4.76 6.91 0.69
C ASN A 6 -5.29 7.52 -0.62
N SER A 7 -4.92 8.76 -0.95
CA SER A 7 -5.20 9.34 -2.26
C SER A 7 -4.59 8.49 -3.38
N VAL A 8 -5.28 8.45 -4.52
CA VAL A 8 -4.87 7.65 -5.68
C VAL A 8 -4.56 8.58 -6.84
N TRP A 9 -3.42 8.32 -7.48
CA TRP A 9 -2.87 9.18 -8.53
C TRP A 9 -2.62 8.35 -9.77
N ARG A 10 -3.08 8.85 -10.91
CA ARG A 10 -2.72 8.35 -12.23
C ARG A 10 -1.43 9.00 -12.64
N VAL A 11 -0.38 8.20 -12.70
CA VAL A 11 0.96 8.64 -13.12
C VAL A 11 1.18 8.22 -14.57
N HIS A 12 1.74 9.14 -15.36
CA HIS A 12 2.19 8.89 -16.71
C HIS A 12 3.47 9.68 -16.99
N ASN A 13 4.38 9.10 -17.77
CA ASN A 13 5.62 9.76 -18.22
C ASN A 13 6.50 10.29 -17.09
N LEU A 14 6.52 9.61 -15.93
CA LEU A 14 7.36 9.98 -14.81
C LEU A 14 8.60 9.10 -14.76
N ASP A 15 9.78 9.70 -14.89
CA ASP A 15 11.04 8.95 -14.85
C ASP A 15 11.19 8.16 -13.55
N GLY A 16 11.56 6.88 -13.68
CA GLY A 16 11.70 5.97 -12.55
C GLY A 16 10.39 5.38 -12.02
N LEU A 17 9.23 5.75 -12.58
CA LEU A 17 7.94 5.18 -12.21
C LEU A 17 7.13 4.72 -13.44
N GLY A 18 6.64 3.48 -13.44
CA GLY A 18 5.84 2.98 -14.55
C GLY A 18 4.49 3.69 -14.65
N ASN A 19 3.93 3.82 -15.86
CA ASN A 19 2.59 4.39 -16.03
C ASN A 19 1.54 3.53 -15.30
N GLY A 20 0.59 4.17 -14.61
CA GLY A 20 -0.48 3.47 -13.91
C GLY A 20 -1.08 4.22 -12.72
N LEU A 21 -1.89 3.51 -11.94
CA LEU A 21 -2.49 4.03 -10.71
C LEU A 21 -1.62 3.72 -9.50
N TYR A 22 -1.41 4.71 -8.64
CA TYR A 22 -0.62 4.59 -7.43
C TYR A 22 -1.38 5.13 -6.23
N ARG A 23 -1.42 4.38 -5.13
CA ARG A 23 -1.95 4.84 -3.84
C ARG A 23 -0.83 5.41 -2.98
N VAL A 24 -1.07 6.54 -2.34
CA VAL A 24 -0.20 7.08 -1.29
C VAL A 24 -0.40 6.26 -0.02
N LEU A 25 0.64 5.56 0.43
CA LEU A 25 0.61 4.77 1.67
C LEU A 25 1.09 5.56 2.88
N GLN A 26 2.10 6.41 2.71
CA GLN A 26 2.75 7.13 3.80
C GLN A 26 3.45 8.38 3.30
N LEU A 27 3.45 9.42 4.11
CA LEU A 27 4.23 10.64 3.94
C LEU A 27 5.21 10.77 5.11
N TYR A 28 6.49 10.94 4.80
CA TYR A 28 7.56 11.20 5.76
C TYR A 28 8.04 12.63 5.53
N THR A 29 7.42 13.58 6.23
CA THR A 29 7.56 15.02 5.95
C THR A 29 8.95 15.55 6.23
N LYS A 30 9.64 15.05 7.26
CA LYS A 30 11.00 15.49 7.59
C LYS A 30 12.01 15.05 6.54
N GLU A 31 11.82 13.86 5.99
CA GLU A 31 12.69 13.24 5.00
C GLU A 31 12.30 13.58 3.56
N HIS A 32 11.21 14.34 3.35
CA HIS A 32 10.63 14.64 2.03
C HIS A 32 10.37 13.38 1.20
N ILE A 33 9.83 12.33 1.81
CA ILE A 33 9.55 11.05 1.15
C ILE A 33 8.05 10.77 1.07
N VAL A 34 7.61 10.29 -0.10
CA VAL A 34 6.31 9.64 -0.29
C VAL A 34 6.49 8.15 -0.59
N ILE A 35 5.69 7.32 0.06
CA ILE A 35 5.58 5.89 -0.26
C ILE A 35 4.35 5.67 -1.13
N LEU A 36 4.58 5.17 -2.34
CA LEU A 36 3.55 4.86 -3.32
C LEU A 36 3.36 3.36 -3.45
N PHE A 37 2.15 2.92 -3.76
CA PHE A 37 1.86 1.51 -4.04
C PHE A 37 1.10 1.35 -5.36
N PRO A 38 1.60 0.54 -6.30
CA PRO A 38 0.95 0.37 -7.60
C PRO A 38 -0.34 -0.44 -7.46
N LEU A 39 -1.43 0.13 -7.96
CA LEU A 39 -2.76 -0.49 -8.03
C LEU A 39 -2.93 -1.19 -9.38
N LEU A 40 -2.21 -2.30 -9.56
CA LEU A 40 -2.39 -3.16 -10.73
C LEU A 40 -3.53 -4.16 -10.51
N GLU A 41 -4.34 -4.36 -11.54
CA GLU A 41 -5.29 -5.47 -11.67
C GLU A 41 -4.56 -6.79 -11.95
N SER A 42 -3.63 -7.13 -11.07
CA SER A 42 -2.83 -8.34 -11.16
C SER A 42 -2.83 -9.08 -9.82
N LYS A 43 -2.81 -10.41 -9.92
CA LYS A 43 -2.58 -11.31 -8.77
C LYS A 43 -1.12 -11.30 -8.30
N ALA A 44 -0.22 -10.69 -9.07
CA ALA A 44 1.19 -10.58 -8.70
C ALA A 44 1.36 -9.69 -7.45
N LEU A 45 2.28 -10.11 -6.57
CA LEU A 45 2.68 -9.31 -5.42
C LEU A 45 3.40 -8.06 -5.91
N GLN A 46 2.87 -6.93 -5.49
CA GLN A 46 3.45 -5.62 -5.72
C GLN A 46 4.32 -5.22 -4.54
N ARG A 47 5.23 -4.28 -4.79
CA ARG A 47 6.01 -3.64 -3.74
C ARG A 47 5.67 -2.16 -3.68
N PRO A 48 5.58 -1.59 -2.47
CA PRO A 48 5.62 -0.14 -2.34
C PRO A 48 6.95 0.39 -2.90
N LEU A 49 6.91 1.65 -3.30
CA LEU A 49 8.00 2.37 -3.92
C LEU A 49 8.25 3.63 -3.13
N LYS A 50 9.53 3.98 -2.99
CA LYS A 50 9.97 5.24 -2.40
C LYS A 50 10.11 6.27 -3.52
N LEU A 51 9.54 7.46 -3.32
CA LEU A 51 9.74 8.60 -4.21
C LEU A 51 10.03 9.85 -3.39
N ASP A 52 10.84 10.75 -3.95
CA ASP A 52 11.03 12.08 -3.40
C ASP A 52 9.72 12.88 -3.54
N PHE A 53 9.33 13.57 -2.47
CA PHE A 53 8.07 14.30 -2.40
C PHE A 53 8.05 15.52 -3.31
N ASP A 54 9.18 16.21 -3.46
CA ASP A 54 9.28 17.40 -4.29
C ASP A 54 9.26 17.02 -5.78
N PHE A 55 9.91 15.91 -6.14
CA PHE A 55 9.79 15.30 -7.47
C PHE A 55 8.34 14.90 -7.79
N PHE A 56 7.64 14.28 -6.84
CA PHE A 56 6.23 13.92 -7.03
C PHE A 56 5.33 15.16 -7.16
N ASN A 57 5.55 16.19 -6.36
CA ASN A 57 4.83 17.46 -6.48
C ASN A 57 5.05 18.14 -7.82
N GLU A 58 6.25 18.05 -8.38
CA GLU A 58 6.53 18.59 -9.70
C GLU A 58 5.82 17.81 -10.81
N ALA A 59 5.74 16.47 -10.68
CA ALA A 59 4.92 15.64 -11.56
C ALA A 59 3.44 16.07 -11.53
N ILE A 60 2.92 16.43 -10.35
CA ILE A 60 1.55 16.92 -10.19
C ILE A 60 1.36 18.27 -10.90
N LYS A 61 2.29 19.21 -10.72
CA LYS A 61 2.20 20.55 -11.33
C LYS A 61 2.31 20.50 -12.86
N THR A 62 3.13 19.59 -13.38
CA THR A 62 3.36 19.41 -14.81
C THR A 62 2.29 18.55 -15.49
N GLY A 63 1.31 18.02 -14.74
CA GLY A 63 0.24 17.19 -15.26
C GLY A 63 0.60 15.71 -15.42
N ASN A 64 1.84 15.31 -15.17
CA ASN A 64 2.30 13.92 -15.23
C ASN A 64 1.74 13.04 -14.09
N SER A 65 1.05 13.63 -13.11
CA SER A 65 0.37 12.93 -12.02
C SER A 65 -0.95 13.61 -11.67
N GLU A 66 -2.04 12.88 -11.88
CA GLU A 66 -3.41 13.41 -11.72
C GLU A 66 -4.16 12.67 -10.61
N LEU A 67 -4.76 13.42 -9.69
CA LEU A 67 -5.62 12.84 -8.66
C LEU A 67 -6.80 12.14 -9.34
N THR A 68 -7.02 10.87 -9.01
CA THR A 68 -8.00 10.01 -9.66
C THR A 68 -8.92 9.39 -8.62
N PRO A 69 -10.25 9.46 -8.78
CA PRO A 69 -11.16 8.69 -7.95
C PRO A 69 -10.87 7.20 -8.14
N TYR A 70 -10.73 6.47 -7.04
CA TYR A 70 -10.50 5.04 -7.08
C TYR A 70 -11.60 4.33 -6.32
N GLU A 71 -12.55 3.78 -7.06
CA GLU A 71 -13.54 2.88 -6.51
C GLU A 71 -12.87 1.54 -6.22
N LEU A 72 -13.08 1.03 -5.01
CA LEU A 72 -12.69 -0.35 -4.74
C LEU A 72 -13.51 -1.28 -5.64
N PRO A 73 -12.93 -2.39 -6.12
CA PRO A 73 -13.69 -3.40 -6.85
C PRO A 73 -14.95 -3.83 -6.09
N TYR A 74 -16.04 -4.10 -6.82
CA TYR A 74 -17.37 -4.42 -6.26
C TYR A 74 -17.36 -5.44 -5.10
N TYR A 75 -16.51 -6.48 -5.19
CA TYR A 75 -16.35 -7.49 -4.13
C TYR A 75 -15.73 -6.97 -2.82
N GLN A 76 -15.24 -5.72 -2.80
CA GLN A 76 -14.73 -5.02 -1.62
C GLN A 76 -15.67 -3.91 -1.14
N LEU A 77 -16.71 -3.62 -1.93
CA LEU A 77 -17.78 -2.66 -1.63
C LEU A 77 -19.04 -3.33 -1.06
N GLN A 78 -19.07 -4.67 -0.98
CA GLN A 78 -20.17 -5.39 -0.33
C GLN A 78 -20.30 -4.96 1.13
N SER A 79 -21.54 -4.73 1.57
CA SER A 79 -21.86 -4.49 2.98
C SER A 79 -21.27 -5.62 3.81
N GLU A 80 -20.75 -5.32 5.02
CA GLU A 80 -20.26 -6.36 5.92
C GLU A 80 -21.36 -7.39 6.23
N ASP A 81 -22.63 -6.98 6.17
CA ASP A 81 -23.83 -7.82 6.35
C ASP A 81 -24.02 -8.87 5.23
N ASP A 82 -23.48 -8.62 4.04
CA ASP A 82 -23.58 -9.52 2.87
C ASP A 82 -22.35 -10.44 2.73
N ILE A 83 -21.32 -10.22 3.55
CA ILE A 83 -20.10 -11.05 3.58
C ILE A 83 -20.33 -12.17 4.58
N SER A 84 -20.23 -13.43 4.15
CA SER A 84 -20.36 -14.54 5.10
C SER A 84 -19.35 -14.38 6.24
N GLU A 85 -19.76 -14.70 7.46
CA GLU A 85 -18.91 -14.63 8.67
C GLU A 85 -17.52 -15.27 8.47
N SER A 86 -17.45 -16.39 7.74
CA SER A 86 -16.18 -17.07 7.43
C SER A 86 -15.18 -16.24 6.60
N TYR A 87 -15.65 -15.29 5.80
CA TYR A 87 -14.80 -14.35 5.05
C TYR A 87 -14.34 -13.18 5.92
N LEU A 88 -15.19 -12.69 6.84
CA LEU A 88 -14.83 -11.65 7.80
C LEU A 88 -13.73 -12.15 8.76
N VAL A 89 -13.89 -13.35 9.32
CA VAL A 89 -12.88 -13.98 10.18
C VAL A 89 -11.53 -14.08 9.46
N LYS A 90 -11.51 -14.54 8.20
CA LYS A 90 -10.28 -14.63 7.38
C LYS A 90 -9.65 -13.26 7.09
N ARG A 91 -10.47 -12.21 6.95
CA ARG A 91 -9.97 -10.83 6.77
C ARG A 91 -9.28 -10.37 8.05
N ASP A 92 -9.92 -10.54 9.19
CA ASP A 92 -9.42 -10.07 10.47
C ASP A 92 -8.21 -10.85 10.95
N GLU A 93 -8.13 -12.15 10.65
CA GLU A 93 -6.93 -12.97 10.84
C GLU A 93 -5.75 -12.43 10.02
N LYS A 94 -5.97 -12.07 8.76
CA LYS A 94 -4.92 -11.49 7.91
C LYS A 94 -4.45 -10.13 8.42
N TYR A 95 -5.36 -9.31 8.92
CA TYR A 95 -5.00 -8.02 9.50
C TYR A 95 -4.22 -8.20 10.80
N ARG A 96 -4.70 -9.05 11.71
CA ARG A 96 -3.99 -9.43 12.95
C ARG A 96 -2.58 -9.94 12.67
N LEU A 97 -2.41 -10.73 11.61
CA LEU A 97 -1.11 -11.27 11.20
C LEU A 97 -0.08 -10.17 10.86
N ILE A 98 -0.51 -9.01 10.36
CA ILE A 98 0.41 -7.94 9.92
C ILE A 98 0.38 -6.70 10.83
N MET A 99 -0.56 -6.61 11.76
CA MET A 99 -0.75 -5.45 12.64
C MET A 99 0.56 -5.03 13.32
N GLY A 100 1.31 -5.97 13.89
CA GLY A 100 2.59 -5.68 14.55
C GLY A 100 3.67 -5.07 13.63
N LEU A 101 3.56 -5.23 12.31
CA LEU A 101 4.43 -4.57 11.33
C LEU A 101 3.88 -3.20 10.94
N VAL A 102 2.60 -3.14 10.53
CA VAL A 102 2.01 -1.91 9.98
C VAL A 102 1.77 -0.83 11.02
N SER A 103 1.68 -1.18 12.30
CA SER A 103 1.61 -0.22 13.40
C SER A 103 2.93 0.52 13.66
N ASN A 104 4.05 0.03 13.12
CA ASN A 104 5.32 0.73 13.20
C ASN A 104 5.41 1.80 12.08
N PRO A 105 5.50 3.10 12.42
CA PRO A 105 5.49 4.17 11.41
C PRO A 105 6.69 4.11 10.46
N ASN A 106 7.80 3.49 10.86
CA ASN A 106 9.01 3.36 10.03
C ASN A 106 9.04 2.07 9.21
N PHE A 107 8.04 1.19 9.36
CA PHE A 107 8.04 -0.11 8.69
C PHE A 107 8.04 0.03 7.17
N LEU A 108 7.19 0.90 6.61
CA LEU A 108 7.10 1.08 5.17
C LEU A 108 8.40 1.63 4.57
N LEU A 109 9.03 2.61 5.21
CA LEU A 109 10.34 3.11 4.81
C LEU A 109 11.41 2.00 4.82
N ASN A 110 11.50 1.25 5.91
CA ASN A 110 12.43 0.11 6.01
C ASN A 110 12.15 -0.97 4.95
N LEU A 111 10.87 -1.17 4.61
CA LEU A 111 10.43 -2.17 3.64
C LEU A 111 10.86 -1.83 2.21
N VAL A 112 10.79 -0.56 1.82
CA VAL A 112 11.19 -0.11 0.48
C VAL A 112 12.70 0.00 0.32
N GLU A 113 13.44 0.25 1.41
CA GLU A 113 14.91 0.35 1.38
C GLU A 113 15.61 -1.01 1.38
N GLN A 114 14.91 -2.07 1.82
CA GLN A 114 15.50 -3.40 1.95
C GLN A 114 14.83 -4.38 0.98
N PRO A 115 15.51 -4.82 -0.09
CA PRO A 115 15.00 -5.83 -1.02
C PRO A 115 14.55 -7.11 -0.31
N ARG A 116 15.17 -7.46 0.82
CA ARG A 116 14.76 -8.57 1.70
C ARG A 116 14.64 -8.03 3.13
N SER A 117 13.44 -7.64 3.52
CA SER A 117 13.20 -7.08 4.86
C SER A 117 13.39 -8.14 5.94
N LYS A 118 14.40 -7.95 6.80
CA LYS A 118 14.63 -8.81 7.98
C LYS A 118 13.43 -8.75 8.93
N ALA A 119 12.78 -7.60 9.04
CA ALA A 119 11.59 -7.43 9.88
C ALA A 119 10.47 -8.37 9.46
N VAL A 120 10.21 -8.51 8.14
CA VAL A 120 9.21 -9.45 7.63
C VAL A 120 9.58 -10.90 7.94
N SER A 121 10.85 -11.27 7.75
CA SER A 121 11.33 -12.63 8.04
C SER A 121 11.24 -13.00 9.52
N ILE A 122 11.63 -12.08 10.41
CA ILE A 122 11.52 -12.26 11.86
C ILE A 122 10.06 -12.38 12.28
N HIS A 123 9.20 -11.51 11.75
CA HIS A 123 7.77 -11.52 12.05
C HIS A 123 7.09 -12.81 11.58
N ALA A 124 7.43 -13.29 10.38
CA ALA A 124 6.93 -14.57 9.87
C ALA A 124 7.31 -15.74 10.78
N LYS A 125 8.57 -15.78 11.25
CA LYS A 125 9.04 -16.80 12.19
C LYS A 125 8.29 -16.72 13.52
N ALA A 126 8.07 -15.52 14.07
CA ALA A 126 7.33 -15.33 15.32
C ALA A 126 5.87 -15.78 15.23
N HIS A 127 5.25 -15.72 14.05
CA HIS A 127 3.86 -16.13 13.81
C HIS A 127 3.75 -17.52 13.17
N ASN A 128 4.83 -18.31 13.17
CA ASN A 128 4.89 -19.65 12.59
C ASN A 128 4.29 -19.74 11.16
N THR A 129 4.65 -18.79 10.30
CA THR A 129 4.13 -18.71 8.92
C THR A 129 5.24 -18.44 7.91
N TYR A 130 4.90 -18.55 6.62
CA TYR A 130 5.80 -18.25 5.52
C TYR A 130 5.89 -16.75 5.25
N VAL A 131 7.08 -16.28 4.90
CA VAL A 131 7.34 -14.88 4.49
C VAL A 131 6.39 -14.43 3.37
N GLN A 132 6.11 -15.31 2.41
CA GLN A 132 5.18 -15.05 1.31
C GLN A 132 3.75 -14.76 1.81
N ASN A 133 3.32 -15.37 2.92
CA ASN A 133 1.99 -15.11 3.49
C ASN A 133 1.93 -13.71 4.09
N ILE A 134 3.00 -13.25 4.76
CA ILE A 134 3.09 -11.87 5.24
C ILE A 134 3.04 -10.89 4.07
N TYR A 135 3.81 -11.11 3.01
CA TYR A 135 3.78 -10.24 1.83
C TYR A 135 2.43 -10.20 1.12
N ARG A 136 1.71 -11.33 1.07
CA ARG A 136 0.33 -11.40 0.55
C ARG A 136 -0.64 -10.59 1.40
N ALA A 137 -0.54 -10.69 2.73
CA ALA A 137 -1.37 -9.92 3.64
C ALA A 137 -1.08 -8.42 3.54
N LEU A 138 0.21 -8.03 3.51
CA LEU A 138 0.63 -6.64 3.30
C LEU A 138 0.14 -6.07 1.97
N ASN A 139 0.25 -6.83 0.87
CA ASN A 139 -0.26 -6.40 -0.43
C ASN A 139 -1.77 -6.14 -0.39
N LEU A 140 -2.51 -7.05 0.24
CA LEU A 140 -3.95 -6.93 0.37
C LEU A 140 -4.33 -5.68 1.19
N TYR A 141 -3.59 -5.44 2.28
CA TYR A 141 -3.75 -4.25 3.12
C TYR A 141 -3.49 -2.96 2.34
N CYS A 142 -2.34 -2.86 1.64
CA CYS A 142 -2.00 -1.68 0.85
C CYS A 142 -3.02 -1.37 -0.26
N LYS A 143 -3.60 -2.41 -0.88
CA LYS A 143 -4.69 -2.24 -1.87
C LYS A 143 -5.98 -1.70 -1.23
N ARG A 144 -6.24 -2.05 0.04
CA ARG A 144 -7.52 -1.86 0.77
C ARG A 144 -7.60 -0.64 1.68
N LEU A 145 -6.51 0.07 1.90
CA LEU A 145 -6.37 1.16 2.87
C LEU A 145 -7.40 2.31 2.80
N ALA A 146 -8.34 2.31 1.85
CA ALA A 146 -9.42 3.27 1.78
C ALA A 146 -10.50 3.13 2.89
N ASN A 147 -10.52 2.03 3.68
CA ASN A 147 -11.66 1.70 4.56
C ASN A 147 -11.36 1.68 6.08
N HIS A 148 -10.27 2.29 6.54
CA HIS A 148 -9.98 2.39 7.98
C HIS A 148 -9.82 3.85 8.41
N THR A 149 -10.94 4.57 8.41
CA THR A 149 -11.15 5.84 9.13
C THR A 149 -12.55 5.81 9.71
#